data_AF-A0A7W0JYF0-F1
#
_entry.id   AF-A0A7W0JYF0-F1
#
_cell.length_a   1.000
_cell.length_b   1.000
_cell.length_c   1.000
_cell.angle_alpha   90.00
_cell.angle_beta   90.00
_cell.angle_gamma   90.00
#
_symmetry.space_group_name_H-M   'P 1'
#
loop_
_entity.id
_entity.type
_entity.pdbx_description
1 polymer ?
#
loop_
_entity_poly.entity_id
_entity_poly.type
_entity_poly.pdbx_seq_one_letter_code
_entity_poly.pdbx_strand_id
1 'polypeptide(L)' 'LVGVFIHWQAEDDKKIYQYNYQATKESIARALKGTPTVDEVLQKYKAARHPFASGAEG' A
#
# COMPACT_ATOMS: atom_id res chain seq x y z
N LEU A 1 13.11 -3.92 -7.79
CA LEU A 1 12.18 -5.05 -8.00
C LEU A 1 10.76 -4.54 -7.77
N VAL A 2 9.77 -5.01 -8.53
CA VAL A 2 8.37 -4.58 -8.40
C VAL A 2 7.51 -5.83 -8.23
N GLY A 3 6.78 -5.92 -7.12
CA GLY A 3 5.76 -6.94 -6.88
C GLY A 3 4.38 -6.32 -7.10
N VAL A 4 3.54 -6.97 -7.90
CA VAL A 4 2.20 -6.48 -8.25
C VAL A 4 1.16 -7.48 -7.78
N PHE A 5 0.09 -6.99 -7.16
CA PHE A 5 -1.05 -7.81 -6.76
C PHE A 5 -2.28 -7.48 -7.61
N ILE A 6 -2.83 -8.50 -8.27
CA ILE A 6 -4.08 -8.42 -9.02
C ILE A 6 -4.97 -9.55 -8.52
N HIS A 7 -6.13 -9.21 -7.96
CA HIS A 7 -7.10 -10.20 -7.50
C HIS A 7 -7.64 -11.00 -8.70
N TRP A 8 -7.92 -12.29 -8.54
CA TRP A 8 -8.38 -13.16 -9.64
C TRP A 8 -9.75 -12.77 -10.23
N GLN A 9 -10.54 -11.94 -9.53
CA GLN A 9 -11.82 -11.37 -10.01
C GLN A 9 -11.65 -9.96 -10.62
N ALA A 10 -10.43 -9.50 -10.86
CA ALA A 10 -10.22 -8.21 -11.52
C ALA A 10 -10.48 -8.34 -13.02
N GLU A 11 -11.47 -7.63 -13.54
CA GLU A 11 -11.93 -7.74 -14.94
C GLU A 11 -11.80 -6.43 -15.73
N ASP A 12 -11.59 -5.29 -15.05
CA ASP A 12 -11.49 -3.98 -15.69
C ASP A 12 -10.02 -3.60 -15.92
N ASP A 13 -9.53 -3.85 -17.13
CA ASP A 13 -8.16 -3.56 -17.55
C ASP A 13 -7.75 -2.09 -17.35
N LYS A 14 -8.69 -1.15 -17.53
CA LYS A 14 -8.41 0.27 -17.34
C LYS A 14 -8.13 0.57 -15.88
N LYS A 15 -8.92 0.00 -14.96
CA LYS A 15 -8.69 0.14 -13.53
C LYS A 15 -7.43 -0.58 -13.08
N ILE A 16 -7.18 -1.80 -13.57
CA ILE A 16 -5.95 -2.53 -13.28
C ILE A 16 -4.74 -1.69 -13.66
N TYR A 17 -4.71 -1.12 -14.87
CA TYR A 17 -3.61 -0.24 -15.29
C TYR A 17 -3.51 1.01 -14.42
N GLN A 18 -4.62 1.73 -14.21
CA GLN A 18 -4.62 2.98 -13.47
C GLN A 18 -4.16 2.80 -12.02
N TYR A 19 -4.66 1.77 -11.32
CA TYR A 19 -4.30 1.50 -9.93
C TYR A 19 -2.85 1.04 -9.81
N ASN A 20 -2.37 0.17 -10.70
CA ASN A 20 -0.99 -0.26 -10.68
C ASN A 20 -0.01 0.87 -11.02
N TYR A 21 -0.37 1.73 -11.98
CA TYR A 21 0.43 2.92 -12.30
C TYR A 21 0.53 3.86 -11.10
N GLN A 22 -0.60 4.17 -10.46
CA GLN A 22 -0.64 5.05 -9.30
C GLN A 22 0.13 4.45 -8.11
N ALA A 23 -0.13 3.19 -7.77
CA ALA A 23 0.52 2.50 -6.65
C ALA A 23 2.03 2.37 -6.85
N THR A 24 2.47 2.04 -8.08
CA THR A 24 3.90 1.92 -8.40
C THR A 24 4.59 3.28 -8.32
N LYS A 25 3.98 4.33 -8.89
CA LYS A 25 4.53 5.69 -8.84
C LYS A 25 4.70 6.17 -7.41
N GLU A 26 3.68 5.94 -6.57
CA GLU A 26 3.74 6.30 -5.16
C GLU A 26 4.78 5.48 -4.39
N SER A 27 4.88 4.17 -4.65
CA SER A 27 5.86 3.28 -4.03
C SER A 27 7.30 3.70 -4.35
N ILE A 28 7.59 4.05 -5.61
CA ILE A 28 8.89 4.57 -6.02
C ILE A 28 9.17 5.90 -5.32
N ALA A 29 8.20 6.83 -5.31
CA ALA A 29 8.39 8.13 -4.66
C ALA A 29 8.67 7.99 -3.15
N ARG A 30 7.99 7.06 -2.46
CA ARG A 30 8.22 6.74 -1.05
C ARG A 30 9.58 6.09 -0.83
N ALA A 31 9.96 5.13 -1.67
CA ALA A 31 11.26 4.46 -1.60
C ALA A 31 12.42 5.45 -1.79
N LEU A 32 12.33 6.36 -2.77
CA LEU A 32 13.35 7.39 -3.01
C LEU A 32 13.45 8.39 -1.86
N LYS A 33 12.33 8.68 -1.17
CA LYS A 33 12.30 9.55 0.01
C LYS A 33 12.66 8.83 1.31
N GLY A 34 12.74 7.51 1.31
CA GLY A 34 12.92 6.70 2.52
C GLY A 34 11.75 6.80 3.49
N THR A 35 10.52 6.98 3.00
CA THR A 35 9.32 7.13 3.83
C THR A 35 8.36 5.95 3.71
N PRO A 36 7.55 5.65 4.75
CA PRO A 36 7.60 6.26 6.09
C PRO A 36 8.85 5.86 6.87
N THR A 37 9.33 6.74 7.75
CA THR A 37 10.40 6.40 8.69
C THR A 37 9.89 5.48 9.80
N VAL A 38 10.80 4.81 10.50
CA VAL A 38 10.43 3.96 11.65
C VAL A 38 9.66 4.74 12.70
N ASP A 39 10.11 5.96 13.01
CA ASP A 39 9.45 6.82 13.99
C ASP A 39 8.03 7.20 13.56
N GLU A 40 7.82 7.52 12.28
CA GLU A 40 6.49 7.82 11.74
C GLU A 40 5.54 6.62 11.84
N VAL A 41 6.06 5.42 11.62
CA VAL A 41 5.29 4.17 11.78
C VAL A 41 4.92 3.96 13.25
N LEU A 42 5.87 4.11 14.17
CA LEU A 42 5.66 3.95 15.62
C LEU A 42 4.71 5.02 16.20
N GLN A 43 4.63 6.20 15.60
CA GLN A 43 3.66 7.21 16.01
C GLN A 43 2.23 6.88 15.56
N LYS A 44 2.08 6.18 14.44
CA LYS A 44 0.77 5.98 13.79
C LYS A 44 0.18 4.57 13.94
N TYR A 45 0.96 3.57 14.36
CA TYR A 45 0.52 2.17 14.33
C TYR A 45 -0.79 1.91 15.10
N LYS A 46 -1.02 2.57 16.24
CA LYS A 46 -2.26 2.40 17.04
C LYS A 46 -3.51 2.90 16.34
N ALA A 47 -3.38 3.89 15.47
CA ALA A 47 -4.50 4.48 14.72
C ALA A 47 -4.70 3.81 13.35
N ALA A 48 -3.67 3.15 12.83
CA ALA A 48 -3.77 2.38 11.60
C ALA A 48 -4.76 1.22 11.77
N ARG A 49 -5.44 0.86 10.68
CA ARG A 49 -6.40 -0.24 10.65
C ARG A 49 -6.12 -1.12 9.44
N HIS A 50 -5.71 -2.35 9.68
CA HIS A 50 -5.51 -3.35 8.65
C HIS A 50 -6.85 -3.96 8.21
N PRO A 51 -7.16 -4.01 6.90
CA PRO A 51 -8.46 -4.47 6.38
C PRO A 51 -8.87 -5.89 6.80
N PHE A 52 -7.91 -6.75 7.15
CA PHE A 52 -8.15 -8.14 7.58
C PHE A 52 -7.74 -8.42 9.02
N ALA A 53 -7.31 -7.40 9.78
CA ALA A 53 -7.11 -7.59 11.21
C ALA A 53 -8.48 -7.42 11.87
N SER A 54 -9.03 -8.51 12.40
CA SER A 54 -10.34 -8.55 13.07
C SER A 54 -10.36 -7.78 14.40
N GLY A 55 -9.92 -6.52 14.41
CA GLY A 55 -9.86 -5.66 15.60
C GLY A 55 -8.64 -5.87 16.50
N ALA A 56 -7.69 -6.73 16.11
CA ALA A 56 -6.46 -7.02 16.89
C ALA A 56 -5.38 -5.93 16.80
N GLU A 57 -5.72 -4.75 16.26
CA GLU A 57 -4.78 -3.65 16.04
C GLU A 57 -4.75 -2.72 17.25
N GLY A 58 -3.80 -2.96 18.17
CA GLY A 58 -3.37 -2.02 19.21
C GLY A 58 -4.27 -1.92 20.44
#